data_AF-A0A6J7PVY5-F1
#
_entry.id   AF-A0A6J7PVY5-F1
#
_cell.length_a   1.000
_cell.length_b   1.000
_cell.length_c   1.000
_cell.angle_alpha   90.00
_cell.angle_beta   90.00
_cell.angle_gamma   90.00
#
_symmetry.space_group_name_H-M   'P 1'
#
loop_
_entity.id
_entity.type
_entity.pdbx_description
1 polymer ?
#
loop_
_entity_poly.entity_id
_entity_poly.type
_entity_poly.pdbx_seq_one_letter_code
_entity_poly.pdbx_strand_id
1 'polypeptide(L)'
;MLLCGDAAGLLEPWTREGISFALRSGRLAGAAASGLALGNQNPAGAAARYSDAIASTLGEEMRAGSALLAVFSRHPVVVHRALASTKAGWRGFERLSRGETTLDRAMRRRPVRLAVAMAGGR
;
A
#
# COMPACT_ATOMS: atom_id res chain seq x y z
N MET A 1 10.90 17.12 10.94
CA MET A 1 11.71 16.02 10.37
C MET A 1 10.85 15.28 9.36
N LEU A 2 11.40 14.89 8.21
CA LEU A 2 10.73 14.04 7.23
C LEU A 2 11.40 12.66 7.28
N LEU A 3 10.61 11.60 7.41
CA LEU A 3 11.07 10.22 7.41
C LEU A 3 10.48 9.51 6.20
N CYS A 4 11.19 8.53 5.64
CA CYS A 4 10.71 7.73 4.51
C CYS A 4 11.14 6.26 4.64
N GLY A 5 10.49 5.37 3.88
CA GLY A 5 10.73 3.93 3.92
C GLY A 5 10.51 3.33 5.31
N ASP A 6 11.32 2.34 5.67
CA ASP A 6 11.20 1.63 6.94
C ASP A 6 11.41 2.55 8.16
N ALA A 7 12.20 3.61 8.02
CA ALA A 7 12.35 4.61 9.08
C ALA A 7 11.04 5.35 9.40
N ALA A 8 10.12 5.42 8.44
CA ALA A 8 8.77 5.93 8.62
C ALA A 8 7.72 4.83 8.90
N GLY A 9 8.14 3.57 9.03
CA GLY A 9 7.24 2.42 9.19
C GLY A 9 6.44 2.08 7.94
N LEU A 10 6.95 2.42 6.75
CA LEU A 10 6.25 2.27 5.48
C LEU A 10 6.64 0.98 4.77
N LEU A 11 5.74 0.01 4.71
CA LEU A 11 5.89 -1.24 3.97
C LEU A 11 4.52 -1.85 3.64
N GLU A 12 4.44 -2.69 2.61
CA GLU A 12 3.23 -3.46 2.30
C GLU A 12 3.04 -4.60 3.32
N PRO A 13 1.96 -4.63 4.13
CA PRO A 13 1.84 -5.57 5.26
C PRO A 13 1.83 -7.07 4.90
N TRP A 14 1.26 -7.46 3.77
CA TRP A 14 1.11 -8.87 3.39
C TRP A 14 2.36 -9.45 2.70
N THR A 15 2.79 -8.83 1.61
CA THR A 15 3.97 -9.19 0.80
C THR A 15 5.28 -8.77 1.45
N ARG A 16 5.23 -7.84 2.43
CA ARG A 16 6.40 -7.25 3.10
C ARG A 16 7.32 -6.51 2.12
N GLU A 17 6.74 -5.91 1.09
CA GLU A 17 7.50 -5.08 0.16
C GLU A 17 7.85 -3.71 0.78
N GLY A 18 9.11 -3.52 1.12
CA GLY A 18 9.64 -2.23 1.63
C GLY A 18 10.26 -1.34 0.54
N ILE A 19 10.83 -1.91 -0.53
CA ILE A 19 11.61 -1.16 -1.53
C ILE A 19 10.74 -0.15 -2.29
N SER A 20 9.58 -0.58 -2.82
CA SER A 20 8.64 0.32 -3.51
C SER A 20 8.15 1.45 -2.59
N PHE A 21 7.86 1.13 -1.32
CA PHE A 21 7.45 2.11 -0.32
C PHE A 21 8.56 3.10 -0.02
N ALA A 22 9.81 2.65 0.13
CA ALA A 22 10.98 3.50 0.32
C ALA A 22 11.20 4.45 -0.87
N LEU A 23 11.16 3.96 -2.11
CA LEU A 23 11.34 4.79 -3.31
C LEU A 23 10.22 5.83 -3.47
N ARG A 24 8.96 5.42 -3.28
CA ARG A 24 7.80 6.32 -3.43
C ARG A 24 7.74 7.37 -2.32
N SER A 25 7.96 6.98 -1.07
CA SER A 25 7.99 7.91 0.06
C SER A 25 9.22 8.81 0.04
N GLY A 26 10.38 8.31 -0.38
CA GLY A 26 11.61 9.09 -0.56
C GLY A 26 11.46 10.16 -1.63
N ARG A 27 10.81 9.85 -2.76
CA ARG A 27 10.48 10.84 -3.79
C ARG A 27 9.58 11.96 -3.26
N LEU A 28 8.57 11.62 -2.46
CA LEU A 28 7.69 12.61 -1.82
C LEU A 28 8.46 13.47 -0.80
N ALA A 29 9.32 12.86 0.01
CA ALA A 29 10.15 13.57 1.00
C ALA A 29 11.14 14.51 0.31
N GLY A 30 11.78 14.07 -0.79
CA GLY A 30 12.67 14.90 -1.60
C GLY A 30 11.98 16.10 -2.22
N ALA A 31 10.76 15.92 -2.74
CA ALA A 31 9.95 17.04 -3.26
C ALA A 31 9.62 18.07 -2.16
N ALA A 32 9.26 17.61 -0.95
CA ALA A 32 9.01 18.49 0.18
C ALA A 32 10.30 19.22 0.63
N ALA A 33 11.43 18.53 0.70
CA ALA A 33 12.73 19.12 1.04
C ALA A 33 13.17 20.19 0.02
N SER A 34 12.98 19.91 -1.27
CA SER A 34 13.25 20.89 -2.34
C SER A 34 12.36 22.12 -2.23
N GLY A 35 11.05 21.93 -1.98
CA GLY A 35 10.12 23.05 -1.76
C GLY A 35 10.50 23.94 -0.57
N LEU A 36 11.04 23.35 0.49
CA LEU A 36 11.58 24.09 1.64
C LEU A 36 12.84 24.87 1.29
N ALA A 37 13.79 24.23 0.57
CA ALA A 37 15.04 24.88 0.16
C ALA A 37 14.80 26.08 -0.77
N LEU A 38 13.75 26.03 -1.59
CA LEU A 38 13.38 27.13 -2.49
C LEU A 38 12.49 28.20 -1.84
N GLY A 39 12.11 28.04 -0.57
CA GLY A 39 11.26 29.01 0.13
C GLY A 39 9.78 28.98 -0.28
N ASN A 40 9.35 27.96 -1.04
CA ASN A 40 7.96 27.84 -1.49
C ASN A 40 6.98 27.52 -0.35
N GLN A 41 7.49 27.01 0.77
CA GLN A 41 6.71 26.48 1.87
C GLN A 41 7.45 26.68 3.20
N ASN A 42 6.71 26.83 4.29
CA ASN A 42 7.29 26.73 5.63
C ASN A 42 7.43 25.24 6.06
N PRO A 43 8.29 24.92 7.04
CA PRO A 43 8.50 23.55 7.51
C PRO A 43 7.22 22.81 7.92
N ALA A 44 6.29 23.49 8.61
CA ALA A 44 5.05 22.88 9.07
C ALA A 44 4.14 22.48 7.89
N GLY A 45 3.98 23.36 6.89
CA GLY A 45 3.17 23.11 5.72
C GLY A 45 3.77 22.02 4.82
N ALA A 46 5.10 21.97 4.68
CA ALA A 46 5.76 20.88 3.96
C ALA A 46 5.55 19.52 4.64
N ALA A 47 5.66 19.47 5.97
CA ALA A 47 5.40 18.26 6.76
C ALA A 47 3.94 17.81 6.68
N ALA A 48 2.98 18.73 6.75
CA ALA A 48 1.55 18.43 6.62
C ALA A 48 1.22 17.86 5.23
N ARG A 49 1.64 18.54 4.16
CA ARG A 49 1.40 18.07 2.79
C ARG A 49 2.07 16.72 2.51
N TYR A 50 3.29 16.51 3.03
CA TYR A 50 3.95 15.21 2.96
C TYR A 50 3.13 14.12 3.66
N SER A 51 2.68 14.38 4.89
CA SER A 51 1.90 13.43 5.68
C SER A 51 0.57 13.07 5.00
N ASP A 52 -0.13 14.06 4.45
CA ASP A 52 -1.38 13.87 3.70
C ASP A 52 -1.14 13.03 2.43
N ALA A 53 -0.06 13.30 1.71
CA ALA A 53 0.32 12.53 0.53
C ALA A 53 0.63 11.06 0.89
N ILE A 54 1.33 10.81 1.99
CA ILE A 54 1.58 9.45 2.48
C ILE A 54 0.26 8.77 2.87
N ALA A 55 -0.59 9.43 3.65
CA ALA A 55 -1.85 8.86 4.14
C ALA A 55 -2.84 8.50 3.01
N SER A 56 -2.93 9.35 1.99
CA SER A 56 -3.82 9.18 0.83
C SER A 56 -3.27 8.25 -0.26
N THR A 57 -1.99 7.85 -0.18
CA THR A 57 -1.38 6.92 -1.15
C THR A 57 -0.94 5.64 -0.45
N LEU A 58 0.28 5.62 0.10
CA LEU A 58 0.88 4.47 0.76
C LEU A 58 0.04 3.99 1.95
N GLY A 59 -0.60 4.90 2.69
CA GLY A 59 -1.51 4.56 3.78
C GLY A 59 -2.77 3.80 3.31
N GLU A 60 -3.31 4.10 2.13
CA GLU A 60 -4.42 3.34 1.55
C GLU A 60 -3.98 1.92 1.16
N GLU A 61 -2.78 1.80 0.59
CA GLU A 61 -2.18 0.51 0.25
C GLU A 61 -1.91 -0.34 1.49
N MET A 62 -1.35 0.23 2.55
CA MET A 62 -1.13 -0.46 3.82
C MET A 62 -2.43 -0.93 4.48
N ARG A 63 -3.50 -0.12 4.42
CA ARG A 63 -4.81 -0.53 4.94
C ARG A 63 -5.38 -1.71 4.16
N ALA A 64 -5.33 -1.66 2.83
CA ALA A 64 -5.78 -2.77 1.99
C ALA A 64 -4.94 -4.03 2.22
N GLY A 65 -3.62 -3.88 2.35
CA GLY A 65 -2.69 -4.94 2.68
C GLY A 65 -2.95 -5.59 4.03
N SER A 66 -3.16 -4.79 5.07
CA SER A 66 -3.50 -5.28 6.41
C SER A 66 -4.80 -6.08 6.41
N ALA A 67 -5.82 -5.61 5.69
CA ALA A 67 -7.10 -6.31 5.57
C ALA A 67 -6.94 -7.65 4.83
N LEU A 68 -6.16 -7.68 3.74
CA LEU A 68 -5.88 -8.92 3.00
C LEU A 68 -5.04 -9.90 3.80
N LEU A 69 -4.03 -9.41 4.53
CA LEU A 69 -3.25 -10.23 5.46
C LEU A 69 -4.16 -10.83 6.53
N ALA A 70 -5.06 -10.05 7.12
CA ALA A 70 -6.01 -10.56 8.12
C ALA A 70 -6.91 -11.68 7.57
N VAL A 71 -7.37 -11.54 6.31
CA VAL A 71 -8.12 -12.60 5.62
C VAL A 71 -7.25 -13.82 5.35
N PHE A 72 -6.04 -13.63 4.84
CA PHE A 72 -5.09 -14.70 4.57
C PHE A 72 -4.74 -15.48 5.84
N SER A 73 -4.45 -14.79 6.94
CA SER A 73 -4.14 -15.41 8.23
C SER A 73 -5.30 -16.23 8.79
N ARG A 74 -6.55 -15.83 8.55
CA ARG A 74 -7.74 -16.58 8.99
C ARG A 74 -8.12 -17.73 8.06
N HIS A 75 -7.91 -17.56 6.76
CA HIS A 75 -8.39 -18.49 5.73
C HIS A 75 -7.32 -18.80 4.67
N PRO A 76 -6.13 -19.30 5.04
CA PRO A 76 -5.00 -19.43 4.12
C PRO A 76 -5.31 -20.40 2.97
N VAL A 77 -5.98 -21.51 3.24
CA VAL A 77 -6.34 -22.51 2.22
C VAL A 77 -7.31 -21.93 1.19
N VAL A 78 -8.29 -21.14 1.62
CA VAL A 78 -9.28 -20.52 0.72
C VAL A 78 -8.58 -19.52 -0.20
N VAL A 79 -7.72 -18.67 0.36
CA VAL A 79 -6.95 -17.69 -0.41
C VAL A 79 -6.01 -18.39 -1.39
N HIS A 80 -5.26 -19.41 -0.96
CA HIS A 80 -4.40 -20.19 -1.86
C HIS A 80 -5.18 -20.83 -3.00
N ARG A 81 -6.33 -21.44 -2.72
CA ARG A 81 -7.19 -22.01 -3.78
C ARG A 81 -7.72 -20.94 -4.72
N ALA A 82 -8.15 -19.79 -4.21
CA ALA A 82 -8.64 -18.70 -5.03
C ALA A 82 -7.54 -18.18 -6.00
N LEU A 83 -6.31 -18.05 -5.51
CA LEU A 83 -5.17 -17.60 -6.32
C LEU A 83 -4.68 -18.68 -7.31
N ALA A 84 -4.54 -19.93 -6.87
CA ALA A 84 -3.94 -21.00 -7.67
C ALA A 84 -4.93 -21.68 -8.63
N SER A 85 -6.22 -21.74 -8.26
CA SER A 85 -7.22 -22.50 -9.02
C SER A 85 -8.07 -21.65 -9.95
N THR A 86 -7.87 -20.33 -10.01
CA THR A 86 -8.63 -19.44 -10.91
C THR A 86 -7.70 -18.62 -11.81
N LYS A 87 -8.05 -18.48 -13.10
CA LYS A 87 -7.30 -17.62 -14.03
C LYS A 87 -7.26 -16.16 -13.57
N ALA A 88 -8.36 -15.67 -12.98
CA ALA A 88 -8.46 -14.32 -12.48
C ALA A 88 -7.57 -14.09 -11.24
N GLY A 89 -7.55 -15.06 -10.31
CA GLY A 89 -6.66 -15.04 -9.14
C GLY A 89 -5.19 -15.07 -9.54
N TRP A 90 -4.81 -15.99 -10.44
CA TRP A 90 -3.44 -16.10 -10.92
C TRP A 90 -2.96 -14.85 -11.65
N ARG A 91 -3.77 -14.28 -12.57
CA ARG A 91 -3.46 -13.00 -13.21
C ARG A 91 -3.38 -11.85 -12.22
N GLY A 92 -4.21 -11.86 -11.17
CA GLY A 92 -4.14 -10.89 -10.09
C GLY A 92 -2.81 -10.94 -9.36
N PHE A 93 -2.39 -12.15 -8.98
CA PHE A 93 -1.10 -12.41 -8.34
C PHE A 93 0.08 -12.00 -9.23
N GLU A 94 0.09 -12.39 -10.50
CA GLU A 94 1.15 -12.02 -11.45
C GLU A 94 1.29 -10.50 -11.59
N ARG A 95 0.18 -9.79 -11.78
CA ARG A 95 0.19 -8.32 -11.87
C ARG A 95 0.70 -7.65 -10.60
N LEU A 96 0.41 -8.23 -9.42
CA LEU A 96 0.92 -7.74 -8.14
C LEU A 96 2.44 -7.93 -8.07
N SER A 97 2.92 -9.14 -8.36
CA SER A 97 4.35 -9.48 -8.31
C SER A 97 5.18 -8.72 -9.34
N ARG A 98 4.60 -8.31 -10.48
CA ARG A 98 5.24 -7.45 -11.48
C ARG A 98 5.18 -5.96 -11.14
N GLY A 99 4.49 -5.56 -10.06
CA GLY A 99 4.29 -4.15 -9.70
C GLY A 99 3.31 -3.40 -10.61
N GLU A 100 2.52 -4.11 -11.44
CA GLU A 100 1.53 -3.52 -12.35
C GLU A 100 0.22 -3.13 -11.62
N THR A 101 0.05 -3.61 -10.39
CA THR A 101 -1.08 -3.29 -9.53
C THR A 101 -0.65 -3.28 -8.07
N THR A 102 -1.41 -2.55 -7.26
CA THR A 102 -1.29 -2.48 -5.81
C THR A 102 -2.50 -3.18 -5.16
N LEU A 103 -2.39 -3.47 -3.86
CA LEU A 103 -3.47 -4.14 -3.13
C LEU A 103 -4.71 -3.25 -2.92
N ASP A 104 -4.54 -1.93 -2.75
CA ASP A 104 -5.68 -1.00 -2.71
C ASP A 104 -6.47 -1.04 -4.03
N ARG A 105 -5.76 -1.06 -5.17
CA ARG A 105 -6.37 -1.14 -6.50
C ARG A 105 -7.08 -2.48 -6.72
N ALA A 106 -6.56 -3.57 -6.16
CA ALA A 106 -7.27 -4.85 -6.12
C ALA A 106 -8.55 -4.77 -5.27
N MET A 107 -8.47 -4.13 -4.09
CA MET A 107 -9.59 -3.93 -3.16
C MET A 107 -10.71 -3.03 -3.72
N ARG A 108 -10.41 -2.14 -4.67
CA ARG A 108 -11.42 -1.33 -5.38
C ARG A 108 -12.38 -2.19 -6.21
N ARG A 109 -11.99 -3.41 -6.60
CA ARG A 109 -12.86 -4.34 -7.34
C ARG A 109 -13.96 -4.87 -6.41
N ARG A 110 -15.23 -4.66 -6.79
CA ARG A 110 -16.42 -5.13 -6.05
C ARG A 110 -16.31 -6.59 -5.53
N PRO A 111 -15.94 -7.59 -6.34
CA PRO A 111 -15.88 -8.97 -5.85
C PRO A 111 -14.82 -9.17 -4.76
N VAL A 112 -13.66 -8.49 -4.86
CA VAL A 112 -12.58 -8.60 -3.86
C VAL A 112 -13.02 -7.97 -2.54
N ARG A 113 -13.59 -6.77 -2.60
CA ARG A 113 -14.09 -6.06 -1.42
C ARG A 113 -15.15 -6.87 -0.66
N LEU A 114 -16.09 -7.48 -1.39
CA LEU A 114 -17.12 -8.32 -0.78
C LEU A 114 -16.52 -9.58 -0.15
N ALA A 115 -15.59 -10.25 -0.84
CA ALA A 115 -14.92 -11.42 -0.29
C ALA A 115 -14.17 -11.10 1.01
N VAL A 116 -13.46 -9.97 1.06
CA VAL A 116 -12.72 -9.53 2.25
C VAL A 116 -13.67 -9.18 3.40
N ALA A 117 -14.76 -8.47 3.12
CA ALA A 117 -15.77 -8.14 4.12
C ALA A 117 -16.44 -9.39 4.71
N MET A 118 -16.76 -10.39 3.87
CA MET A 118 -17.33 -11.67 4.32
C MET A 118 -16.33 -12.51 5.13
N ALA A 119 -15.05 -12.43 4.81
CA ALA A 119 -13.97 -13.15 5.48
C ALA A 119 -13.43 -12.45 6.75
N GLY A 120 -14.10 -11.37 7.20
CA GLY A 120 -13.76 -10.65 8.43
C GLY A 120 -12.53 -9.75 8.33
N GLY A 121 -12.06 -9.41 7.12
CA GLY A 121 -11.07 -8.35 6.94
C GLY A 121 -11.74 -7.00 7.13
N ARG A 122 -11.58 -6.40 8.31
CA ARG A 122 -11.97 -5.01 8.61
C ARG A 122 -10.72 -4.20 8.86
#